data_AF-A0CVY1-F1
#
_entry.id   AF-A0CVY1-F1
#
_cell.length_a   1.000
_cell.length_b   1.000
_cell.length_c   1.000
_cell.angle_alpha   90.00
_cell.angle_beta   90.00
_cell.angle_gamma   90.00
#
_symmetry.space_group_name_H-M   'P 1'
#
loop_
_entity.id
_entity.type
_entity.pdbx_description
1 polymer ?
#
loop_
_entity_poly.entity_id
_entity_poly.type
_entity_poly.pdbx_seq_one_letter_code
_entity_poly.pdbx_strand_id
1 'polypeptide(L)'
;MKNLVVPLYRMSAVTPKRYFILQINQPTNLQTQSLFDQGHLIFAAKKDQGMMYIFNTKDEVIPYDFVTQDNSIKDFKIEEIELRTQGESKQLSHLYKFR
;
A
#
# COMPACT_ATOMS: atom_id res chain seq x y z
N MET A 1 7.55 50.40 -18.34
CA MET A 1 7.83 49.14 -17.60
C MET A 1 6.68 48.18 -17.88
N LYS A 2 6.93 47.07 -18.59
CA LYS A 2 5.88 46.06 -18.87
C LYS A 2 5.87 45.06 -17.70
N ASN A 3 4.74 44.96 -16.99
CA ASN A 3 4.55 44.00 -15.91
C ASN A 3 4.53 42.58 -16.49
N LEU A 4 5.61 41.84 -16.27
CA LEU A 4 5.70 40.42 -16.56
C LEU A 4 4.91 39.68 -15.47
N VAL A 5 3.64 39.37 -15.74
CA VAL A 5 2.84 38.51 -14.86
C VAL A 5 3.26 37.08 -15.14
N VAL A 6 4.14 36.54 -14.30
CA VAL A 6 4.51 35.12 -14.35
C VAL A 6 3.36 34.33 -13.72
N PRO A 7 2.64 33.46 -14.47
CA PRO A 7 1.67 32.57 -13.87
C PRO A 7 2.42 31.59 -12.96
N LEU A 8 2.27 31.78 -11.65
CA LEU A 8 2.68 30.81 -10.64
C LEU A 8 1.76 29.59 -10.75
N TYR A 9 2.09 28.66 -11.64
CA TYR A 9 1.56 27.31 -11.58
C TYR A 9 1.98 26.74 -10.22
N ARG A 10 1.03 26.64 -9.28
CA ARG A 10 1.22 25.89 -8.05
C ARG A 10 1.42 24.43 -8.45
N MET A 11 2.68 24.00 -8.61
CA MET A 11 3.02 22.59 -8.56
C MET A 11 2.71 22.13 -7.14
N SER A 12 1.51 21.59 -6.92
CA SER A 12 1.22 20.80 -5.74
C SER A 12 2.22 19.64 -5.76
N ALA A 13 3.26 19.69 -4.93
CA ALA A 13 4.15 18.57 -4.75
C ALA A 13 3.32 17.40 -4.24
N VAL A 14 2.98 16.47 -5.12
CA VAL A 14 2.30 15.24 -4.75
C VAL A 14 3.33 14.41 -4.01
N THR A 15 3.33 14.46 -2.68
CA THR A 15 4.12 13.52 -1.88
C THR A 15 3.65 12.11 -2.23
N PRO A 16 4.54 11.21 -2.66
CA PRO A 16 4.14 9.85 -3.00
C PRO A 16 3.49 9.20 -1.78
N LYS A 17 2.27 8.71 -1.95
CA LYS A 17 1.60 7.95 -0.91
C LYS A 17 2.28 6.58 -0.80
N ARG A 18 2.82 6.31 0.37
CA ARG A 18 3.40 5.02 0.73
C ARG A 18 2.29 4.11 1.22
N TYR A 19 2.35 2.86 0.80
CA TYR A 19 1.44 1.83 1.26
C TYR A 19 2.25 0.61 1.67
N PHE A 20 1.68 -0.22 2.52
CA PHE A 20 2.28 -1.50 2.88
C PHE A 20 1.35 -2.64 2.48
N ILE A 21 1.88 -3.64 1.79
CA ILE A 21 1.18 -4.91 1.59
C ILE A 21 1.61 -5.85 2.70
N LEU A 22 0.63 -6.41 3.41
CA LEU A 22 0.82 -7.57 4.27
C LEU A 22 0.25 -8.81 3.57
N GLN A 23 1.08 -9.84 3.44
CA GLN A 23 0.69 -11.14 2.89
C GLN A 23 0.86 -12.21 3.97
N ILE A 24 -0.19 -12.99 4.19
CA ILE A 24 -0.22 -14.10 5.15
C ILE A 24 -0.53 -15.37 4.37
N ASN A 25 0.35 -16.37 4.43
CA ASN A 25 0.23 -17.62 3.66
C ASN A 25 -0.57 -18.70 4.42
N GLN A 26 -1.56 -18.30 5.20
CA GLN A 26 -2.42 -19.19 5.97
C GLN A 26 -3.78 -18.53 6.27
N PRO A 27 -4.82 -19.32 6.61
CA PRO A 27 -6.06 -18.78 7.13
C PRO A 27 -5.82 -18.01 8.43
N THR A 28 -6.57 -16.92 8.64
CA THR A 28 -6.51 -16.10 9.85
C THR A 28 -7.89 -15.52 10.16
N ASN A 29 -8.13 -15.21 11.44
CA ASN A 29 -9.35 -14.59 11.94
C ASN A 29 -9.14 -13.11 12.32
N LEU A 30 -8.10 -12.47 11.80
CA LEU A 30 -7.81 -11.06 12.07
C LEU A 30 -9.00 -10.17 11.69
N GLN A 31 -9.40 -9.31 12.63
CA GLN A 31 -10.52 -8.39 12.45
C GLN A 31 -10.06 -7.07 11.82
N THR A 32 -10.66 -6.70 10.69
CA THR A 32 -10.21 -5.56 9.87
C THR A 32 -11.04 -4.29 10.03
N GLN A 33 -12.23 -4.37 10.64
CA GLN A 33 -13.19 -3.26 10.65
C GLN A 33 -12.62 -1.97 11.28
N SER A 34 -11.96 -2.09 12.43
CA SER A 34 -11.36 -0.93 13.12
C SER A 34 -10.30 -0.24 12.28
N LEU A 35 -9.49 -0.99 11.53
CA LEU A 35 -8.45 -0.45 10.66
C LEU A 35 -9.03 0.23 9.41
N PHE A 36 -10.17 -0.26 8.89
CA PHE A 36 -10.92 0.43 7.85
C PHE A 36 -11.50 1.76 8.37
N ASP A 37 -12.11 1.75 9.55
CA ASP A 37 -12.71 2.94 10.17
C ASP A 37 -11.66 4.03 10.46
N GLN A 38 -10.44 3.62 10.82
CA GLN A 38 -9.28 4.52 11.04
C GLN A 38 -8.61 4.98 9.73
N GLY A 39 -8.99 4.42 8.58
CA GLY A 39 -8.37 4.71 7.29
C GLY A 39 -6.95 4.16 7.12
N HIS A 40 -6.51 3.28 8.02
CA HIS A 40 -5.22 2.61 7.96
C HIS A 40 -5.22 1.45 6.98
N LEU A 41 -6.34 0.73 6.85
CA LEU A 41 -6.51 -0.37 5.90
C LEU A 41 -7.41 0.10 4.76
N ILE A 42 -6.98 -0.13 3.52
CA ILE A 42 -7.74 0.26 2.31
C ILE A 42 -8.19 -0.93 1.49
N PHE A 43 -7.62 -2.11 1.73
CA PHE A 43 -7.97 -3.33 1.02
C PHE A 43 -7.67 -4.56 1.86
N ALA A 44 -8.56 -5.54 1.83
CA ALA A 44 -8.34 -6.87 2.37
C ALA A 44 -8.99 -7.89 1.42
N ALA A 45 -8.25 -8.92 1.03
CA ALA A 45 -8.76 -9.98 0.18
C ALA A 45 -8.14 -11.33 0.53
N LYS A 46 -8.90 -12.38 0.26
CA LYS A 46 -8.39 -13.75 0.29
C LYS A 46 -7.51 -13.98 -0.95
N LYS A 47 -6.34 -14.57 -0.74
CA LYS A 47 -5.42 -14.98 -1.82
C LYS A 47 -5.05 -16.44 -1.60
N ASP A 48 -5.51 -17.31 -2.50
CA ASP A 48 -5.30 -18.77 -2.42
C ASP A 48 -5.72 -19.34 -1.04
N GLN A 49 -4.74 -19.83 -0.27
CA GLN A 49 -4.92 -20.38 1.08
C GLN A 49 -4.75 -19.35 2.21
N GLY A 50 -4.54 -18.08 1.88
CA GLY A 50 -4.19 -17.02 2.82
C GLY A 50 -4.90 -15.70 2.59
N MET A 51 -4.32 -14.62 3.11
CA MET A 51 -4.88 -13.28 3.11
C MET A 51 -3.86 -12.23 2.63
N MET A 52 -4.37 -11.19 1.96
CA MET A 52 -3.62 -10.02 1.54
C MET A 52 -4.31 -8.76 2.05
N TYR A 53 -3.53 -7.84 2.59
CA TYR A 53 -4.00 -6.57 3.13
C TYR A 53 -3.16 -5.43 2.56
N ILE A 54 -3.78 -4.28 2.29
CA ILE A 54 -3.06 -3.07 1.87
C ILE A 54 -3.35 -1.95 2.86
N PHE A 55 -2.28 -1.44 3.47
CA PHE A 55 -2.32 -0.39 4.45
C PHE A 55 -1.93 0.95 3.85
N ASN A 56 -2.74 1.98 4.13
CA ASN A 56 -2.45 3.38 3.88
C ASN A 56 -1.84 3.99 5.14
N THR A 57 -0.57 3.69 5.38
CA THR A 57 0.19 4.18 6.54
C THR A 57 1.60 4.58 6.14
N LYS A 58 2.21 5.46 6.94
CA LYS A 58 3.62 5.83 6.83
C LYS A 58 4.53 4.94 7.69
N ASP A 59 3.93 4.10 8.52
CA ASP A 59 4.62 3.32 9.54
C ASP A 59 4.34 1.81 9.36
N GLU A 60 5.41 1.05 9.15
CA GLU A 60 5.40 -0.42 9.04
C GLU A 60 4.94 -1.10 10.34
N VAL A 61 5.00 -0.38 11.47
CA VAL A 61 4.54 -0.89 12.77
C VAL A 61 3.05 -1.24 12.73
N ILE A 62 2.21 -0.52 11.99
CA ILE A 62 0.76 -0.82 11.93
C ILE A 62 0.46 -2.21 11.34
N PRO A 63 0.95 -2.57 10.13
CA PRO A 63 0.74 -3.93 9.60
C PRO A 63 1.41 -5.01 10.46
N TYR A 64 2.53 -4.70 11.12
CA TYR A 64 3.22 -5.63 12.03
C TYR A 64 2.40 -5.90 13.31
N ASP A 65 1.94 -4.84 13.98
CA ASP A 65 1.10 -4.96 15.17
C ASP A 65 -0.21 -5.66 14.83
N PHE A 66 -0.79 -5.39 13.65
CA PHE A 66 -1.98 -6.08 13.18
C PHE A 66 -1.75 -7.59 13.03
N VAL A 67 -0.71 -8.02 12.31
CA VAL A 67 -0.48 -9.45 12.07
C VAL A 67 -0.14 -10.21 13.36
N THR A 68 0.52 -9.55 14.31
CA THR A 68 0.89 -10.15 15.60
C THR A 68 -0.28 -10.26 16.59
N GLN A 69 -1.46 -9.69 16.30
CA GLN A 69 -2.68 -9.94 17.09
C GLN A 69 -3.13 -11.41 17.04
N ASP A 70 -2.75 -12.13 15.98
CA ASP A 70 -3.03 -13.54 15.82
C ASP A 70 -1.73 -14.35 15.93
N ASN A 71 -1.45 -14.82 17.16
CA ASN A 71 -0.27 -15.64 17.49
C ASN A 71 -0.19 -16.98 16.72
N SER A 72 -1.23 -17.39 16.01
CA SER A 72 -1.20 -18.60 15.19
C SER A 72 -0.47 -18.39 13.86
N ILE A 73 -0.20 -17.14 13.48
CA ILE A 73 0.52 -16.77 12.27
C ILE A 73 2.01 -16.99 12.46
N LYS A 74 2.58 -17.90 11.66
CA LYS A 74 4.00 -18.27 11.74
C LYS A 74 4.85 -17.67 10.63
N ASP A 75 4.23 -17.33 9.51
CA ASP A 75 4.89 -16.80 8.34
C ASP A 75 4.01 -15.71 7.69
N PHE A 76 4.59 -14.52 7.54
CA PHE A 76 3.98 -13.39 6.89
C PHE A 76 5.05 -12.51 6.26
N LYS A 77 4.64 -11.72 5.28
CA LYS A 77 5.52 -10.80 4.56
C LYS A 77 4.90 -9.41 4.53
N ILE A 78 5.67 -8.39 4.92
CA ILE A 78 5.31 -6.99 4.79
C ILE A 78 6.21 -6.35 3.73
N GLU A 79 5.63 -5.63 2.78
CA GLU A 79 6.37 -4.93 1.72
C GLU A 79 5.82 -3.51 1.55
N GLU A 80 6.71 -2.53 1.51
CA GLU A 80 6.35 -1.18 1.08
C GLU A 80 6.09 -1.17 -0.44
N ILE A 81 5.00 -0.54 -0.85
CA ILE A 81 4.63 -0.33 -2.25
C ILE A 81 4.27 1.13 -2.52
N GLU A 82 4.39 1.52 -3.78
CA GLU A 82 3.85 2.77 -4.30
C GLU A 82 2.63 2.45 -5.17
N LEU A 83 1.43 2.91 -4.77
CA LEU A 83 0.24 2.81 -5.62
C LEU A 83 0.18 4.03 -6.54
N ARG A 84 0.30 3.81 -7.84
CA ARG A 84 0.13 4.85 -8.85
C ARG A 84 -1.28 4.77 -9.43
N THR A 85 -2.03 5.88 -9.38
CA THR A 85 -3.30 6.00 -10.09
C THR A 85 -3.07 5.88 -11.60
N GLN A 86 -3.97 5.17 -12.30
CA GLN A 86 -3.88 4.79 -13.72
C GLN A 86 -3.78 5.92 -14.77
N GLY A 87 -3.43 7.15 -14.38
CA GLY A 87 -3.04 8.24 -15.28
C GLY A 87 -1.52 8.35 -15.54
N GLU A 88 -0.69 7.63 -14.77
CA GLU A 88 0.79 7.71 -14.85
C GLU A 88 1.45 6.35 -15.18
N SER A 89 0.70 5.45 -15.82
CA SER A 89 1.23 4.16 -16.26
C SER A 89 2.12 4.34 -17.50
N LYS A 90 3.39 4.75 -17.30
CA LYS A 90 4.45 4.30 -18.22
C LYS A 90 4.76 2.86 -17.85
N GLN A 91 4.14 1.97 -18.62
CA GLN A 91 4.49 0.57 -18.85
C GLN A 91 5.96 0.26 -18.46
N LEU A 92 6.18 -0.37 -17.31
CA LEU A 92 7.47 -0.96 -16.96
C LEU A 92 7.64 -2.24 -17.78
N SER A 93 8.02 -2.07 -19.05
CA SER A 93 8.42 -3.16 -19.93
C SER A 93 9.88 -3.55 -19.68
N HIS A 94 10.19 -4.17 -18.54
CA HIS A 94 11.42 -4.94 -18.38
C HIS A 94 11.10 -6.20 -17.56
N LEU A 95 10.82 -7.32 -18.24
CA LEU A 95 11.79 -8.38 -18.58
C LEU A 95 11.98 -9.41 -17.45
N TYR A 96 11.13 -10.44 -17.45
CA TYR A 96 11.58 -11.81 -17.22
C TYR A 96 10.98 -12.69 -18.32
N LYS A 97 11.76 -12.89 -19.40
CA LYS A 97 11.61 -14.07 -20.26
C LYS A 97 12.44 -15.17 -19.59
N PHE A 98 11.78 -16.20 -19.07
CA PHE A 98 12.46 -17.45 -18.75
C PHE A 98 12.91 -18.07 -20.09
N ARG A 99 14.18 -18.46 -20.15
CA ARG A 99 14.71 -19.34 -21.20
C ARG A 99 14.26 -20.77 -20.91
#